data_AF-A0A317CS96-F1
#
_entry.id   AF-A0A317CS96-F1
#
_cell.length_a   1.000
_cell.length_b   1.000
_cell.length_c   1.000
_cell.angle_alpha   90.00
_cell.angle_beta   90.00
_cell.angle_gamma   90.00
#
_symmetry.space_group_name_H-M   'P 1'
#
loop_
_entity.id
_entity.type
_entity.pdbx_description
1 polymer ?
#
loop_
_entity_poly.entity_id
_entity_poly.type
_entity_poly.pdbx_seq_one_letter_code
_entity_poly.pdbx_strand_id
1 'polypeptide(L)'
;MADPMSAFDALAGRIADIERRFAGLGDDLAELSGTASDESGLVSATVDATGVLTGLDLAPAALHAGTDGLAELVLDAYRRARAAATERVEERTEGLDVELGAGLTDLFGRPGDFSALGRLEETIGRLGRLDDRLPGSPA
;
A
#
# COMPACT_ATOMS: atom_id res chain seq x y z
N MET A 1 -0.70 34.22 -14.80
CA MET A 1 -1.64 34.15 -13.66
C MET A 1 -2.41 32.87 -13.87
N ALA A 2 -2.13 31.82 -13.10
CA ALA A 2 -2.84 30.56 -13.26
C ALA A 2 -4.30 30.75 -12.81
N ASP A 3 -5.26 30.27 -13.58
CA ASP A 3 -6.67 30.34 -13.24
C ASP A 3 -6.93 29.43 -12.02
N PRO A 4 -7.49 29.95 -10.91
CA PRO A 4 -7.75 29.17 -9.71
C PRO A 4 -8.65 27.95 -9.97
N MET A 5 -9.54 27.99 -10.97
CA MET A 5 -10.36 26.84 -11.35
C MET A 5 -9.54 25.71 -11.97
N SER A 6 -8.55 26.05 -12.81
CA SER A 6 -7.67 25.06 -13.43
C SER A 6 -6.75 24.36 -12.42
N ALA A 7 -6.35 25.07 -11.36
CA ALA A 7 -5.60 24.47 -10.26
C ALA A 7 -6.44 23.45 -9.48
N PHE A 8 -7.74 23.72 -9.31
CA PHE A 8 -8.67 22.83 -8.62
C PHE A 8 -8.96 21.56 -9.44
N ASP A 9 -9.16 21.71 -10.76
CA ASP A 9 -9.34 20.58 -11.67
C ASP A 9 -8.09 19.69 -11.72
N ALA A 10 -6.90 20.29 -11.73
CA ALA A 10 -5.63 19.56 -11.70
C ALA A 10 -5.44 18.76 -10.39
N LEU A 11 -5.90 19.31 -9.26
CA LEU A 11 -5.88 18.62 -7.97
C LEU A 11 -6.91 17.48 -7.94
N ALA A 12 -8.14 17.73 -8.40
CA ALA A 12 -9.20 16.73 -8.47
C ALA A 12 -8.81 15.55 -9.36
N GLY A 13 -8.24 15.82 -10.53
CA GLY A 13 -7.72 14.77 -11.42
C GLY A 13 -6.63 13.93 -10.77
N ARG A 14 -5.77 14.53 -9.95
CA ARG A 14 -4.71 13.81 -9.22
C ARG A 14 -5.24 12.98 -8.05
N ILE A 15 -6.24 13.47 -7.31
CA ILE A 15 -6.91 12.70 -6.26
C ILE A 15 -7.59 11.46 -6.88
N ALA A 16 -8.32 11.64 -7.99
CA ALA A 16 -8.96 10.52 -8.68
C ALA A 16 -7.95 9.48 -9.19
N ASP A 17 -6.76 9.91 -9.62
CA ASP A 17 -5.68 9.00 -10.04
C ASP A 17 -5.14 8.19 -8.85
N ILE A 18 -4.96 8.83 -7.69
CA ILE A 18 -4.57 8.16 -6.43
C ILE A 18 -5.63 7.14 -6.02
N GLU A 19 -6.91 7.53 -5.97
CA GLU A 19 -8.01 6.63 -5.62
C GLU A 19 -8.05 5.40 -6.52
N ARG A 20 -7.81 5.57 -7.83
CA ARG A 20 -7.74 4.44 -8.78
C ARG A 20 -6.57 3.50 -8.49
N ARG A 21 -5.39 4.04 -8.16
CA ARG A 21 -4.23 3.23 -7.77
C ARG A 21 -4.50 2.47 -6.48
N PHE A 22 -5.09 3.12 -5.48
CA PHE A 22 -5.48 2.47 -4.22
C PHE A 22 -6.52 1.37 -4.41
N ALA A 23 -7.50 1.56 -5.29
CA ALA A 23 -8.48 0.54 -5.61
C ALA A 23 -7.82 -0.70 -6.24
N GLY A 24 -6.91 -0.50 -7.22
CA GLY A 24 -6.16 -1.59 -7.83
C GLY A 24 -5.29 -2.37 -6.83
N LEU A 25 -4.65 -1.66 -5.89
CA LEU A 25 -3.88 -2.29 -4.81
C LEU A 25 -4.77 -3.14 -3.88
N GLY A 26 -6.00 -2.70 -3.61
CA GLY A 26 -6.96 -3.48 -2.81
C GLY A 26 -7.34 -4.80 -3.47
N ASP A 27 -7.53 -4.80 -4.79
CA ASP A 27 -7.82 -6.01 -5.57
C ASP A 27 -6.61 -6.95 -5.63
N ASP A 28 -5.40 -6.41 -5.84
CA ASP A 28 -4.15 -7.19 -5.82
C ASP A 28 -3.90 -7.86 -4.46
N LEU A 29 -4.28 -7.18 -3.37
CA LEU A 29 -4.20 -7.72 -2.01
C LEU A 29 -5.26 -8.81 -1.76
N ALA A 30 -6.44 -8.71 -2.40
CA ALA A 30 -7.50 -9.71 -2.29
C ALA A 30 -7.17 -11.00 -3.06
N GLU A 31 -6.40 -10.91 -4.15
CA GLU A 31 -5.89 -12.07 -4.89
C GLU A 31 -4.66 -12.75 -4.23
N LEU A 32 -4.09 -12.16 -3.18
CA LEU A 32 -2.95 -12.76 -2.49
C LEU A 32 -3.33 -14.11 -1.86
N SER A 33 -2.56 -15.12 -2.24
CA SER A 33 -2.63 -16.45 -1.68
C SER A 33 -1.22 -17.00 -1.42
N GLY A 34 -1.10 -17.81 -0.38
CA GLY A 34 0.10 -18.57 -0.07
C GLY A 34 -0.14 -20.05 -0.36
N THR A 35 0.71 -20.64 -1.20
CA THR A 35 0.73 -22.08 -1.43
C THR A 35 2.02 -22.66 -0.88
N ALA A 36 1.92 -23.77 -0.15
CA ALA A 36 3.08 -24.54 0.28
C ALA A 36 2.75 -26.04 0.41
N SER A 37 3.80 -26.85 0.36
CA SER A 37 3.71 -28.30 0.52
C SER A 37 4.21 -28.76 1.90
N ASP A 38 3.81 -29.97 2.28
CA ASP A 38 4.43 -30.70 3.40
C ASP A 38 5.91 -31.05 3.09
N GLU A 39 6.69 -31.51 4.08
CA GLU A 39 8.12 -31.83 3.89
C GLU A 39 8.38 -32.91 2.84
N SER A 40 7.41 -33.80 2.64
CA SER A 40 7.47 -34.91 1.69
C SER A 40 7.01 -34.52 0.29
N GLY A 41 6.39 -33.34 0.13
CA GLY A 41 5.82 -32.87 -1.13
C GLY A 41 4.60 -33.68 -1.60
N LEU A 42 3.93 -34.38 -0.68
CA LEU A 42 2.78 -35.24 -0.94
C LEU A 42 1.45 -34.52 -0.80
N VAL A 43 1.42 -33.43 -0.04
CA VAL A 43 0.27 -32.60 0.25
C VAL A 43 0.64 -31.15 0.04
N SER A 44 -0.18 -30.44 -0.73
CA SER A 44 -0.07 -29.00 -0.96
C SER A 44 -1.32 -28.31 -0.46
N ALA A 45 -1.16 -27.24 0.30
CA ALA A 45 -2.25 -26.40 0.78
C ALA A 45 -2.10 -25.00 0.20
N THR A 46 -3.24 -24.41 -0.18
CA THR A 46 -3.34 -23.01 -0.60
C THR A 46 -4.27 -22.29 0.36
N VAL A 47 -3.79 -21.18 0.91
CA VAL A 47 -4.56 -20.30 1.78
C VAL A 47 -4.64 -18.90 1.18
N ASP A 48 -5.73 -18.20 1.42
CA ASP A 48 -5.83 -16.78 1.08
C ASP A 48 -5.06 -15.90 2.09
N ALA A 49 -5.01 -14.60 1.81
CA ALA A 49 -4.40 -13.59 2.68
C ALA A 49 -5.03 -13.52 4.09
N THR A 50 -6.26 -14.03 4.28
CA THR A 50 -6.94 -14.10 5.59
C THR A 50 -6.60 -15.38 6.37
N GLY A 51 -5.95 -16.34 5.72
CA GLY A 51 -5.59 -17.64 6.28
C GLY A 51 -6.67 -18.71 6.11
N VAL A 52 -7.70 -18.45 5.30
CA VAL A 52 -8.71 -19.44 4.93
C VAL A 52 -8.13 -20.40 3.89
N LEU A 53 -8.33 -21.70 4.09
CA LEU A 53 -7.92 -22.73 3.15
C LEU A 53 -8.81 -22.69 1.91
N THR A 54 -8.24 -22.35 0.77
CA THR A 54 -8.95 -22.24 -0.53
C THR A 54 -8.61 -23.38 -1.48
N GLY A 55 -7.52 -24.10 -1.25
CA GLY A 55 -7.12 -25.25 -2.06
C GLY A 55 -6.37 -26.32 -1.25
N LEU A 56 -6.56 -27.57 -1.61
CA LEU A 56 -5.85 -28.71 -1.06
C LEU A 56 -5.61 -29.75 -2.16
N ASP A 57 -4.35 -30.07 -2.40
CA ASP A 57 -3.90 -31.07 -3.36
C ASP A 57 -3.21 -32.22 -2.63
N LEU A 58 -3.62 -33.45 -2.94
CA LEU A 58 -3.13 -34.67 -2.32
C LEU A 58 -2.57 -35.59 -3.40
N ALA A 59 -1.28 -35.91 -3.32
CA ALA A 59 -0.69 -36.94 -4.16
C ALA A 59 -1.28 -38.31 -3.79
N PRO A 60 -1.47 -39.24 -4.75
CA PRO A 60 -1.99 -40.58 -4.46
C PRO A 60 -1.15 -41.34 -3.40
N ALA A 61 0.15 -41.06 -3.33
CA ALA A 61 1.04 -41.63 -2.33
C ALA A 61 0.73 -41.14 -0.89
N ALA A 62 0.15 -39.95 -0.71
CA ALA A 62 -0.25 -39.43 0.60
C ALA A 62 -1.30 -40.31 1.29
N LEU A 63 -2.19 -40.94 0.50
CA LEU A 63 -3.23 -41.83 1.01
C LEU A 63 -2.66 -43.12 1.63
N HIS A 64 -1.42 -43.48 1.30
CA HIS A 64 -0.74 -44.64 1.86
C HIS A 64 -0.19 -44.39 3.26
N ALA A 65 -0.13 -43.12 3.72
CA ALA A 65 0.30 -42.77 5.07
C ALA A 65 -0.74 -43.14 6.15
N GLY A 66 -1.94 -43.56 5.75
CA GLY A 66 -3.05 -43.78 6.66
C GLY A 66 -3.68 -42.47 7.14
N THR A 67 -4.75 -42.57 7.93
CA THR A 67 -5.58 -41.41 8.29
C THR A 67 -4.83 -40.42 9.20
N ASP A 68 -4.09 -40.93 10.18
CA ASP A 68 -3.33 -40.08 11.12
C ASP A 68 -2.16 -39.40 10.41
N GLY A 69 -1.40 -40.15 9.61
CA GLY A 69 -0.29 -39.59 8.83
C GLY A 69 -0.75 -38.54 7.83
N LEU A 70 -1.87 -38.79 7.13
CA LEU A 70 -2.44 -37.81 6.21
C LEU A 70 -2.86 -36.53 6.93
N ALA A 71 -3.45 -36.63 8.13
CA ALA A 71 -3.84 -35.46 8.92
C ALA A 71 -2.62 -34.62 9.32
N GLU A 72 -1.51 -35.26 9.71
CA GLU A 72 -0.26 -34.54 9.99
C GLU A 72 0.29 -33.83 8.76
N LEU A 73 0.34 -34.50 7.59
CA LEU A 73 0.81 -33.91 6.34
C LEU A 73 -0.03 -32.69 5.92
N VAL A 74 -1.36 -32.77 6.07
CA VAL A 74 -2.27 -31.65 5.76
C VAL A 74 -2.05 -30.48 6.71
N LEU A 75 -1.93 -30.74 8.02
CA LEU A 75 -1.68 -29.68 9.00
C LEU A 75 -0.33 -29.00 8.77
N ASP A 76 0.66 -29.78 8.39
CA ASP A 76 2.01 -29.31 8.10
C ASP A 76 2.03 -28.43 6.84
N ALA A 77 1.43 -28.90 5.74
CA ALA A 77 1.25 -28.11 4.52
C ALA A 77 0.47 -26.81 4.79
N TYR A 78 -0.62 -26.86 5.57
CA TYR A 78 -1.41 -25.68 5.94
C TYR A 78 -0.59 -24.66 6.72
N ARG A 79 0.20 -25.09 7.72
CA ARG A 79 1.05 -24.19 8.50
C ARG A 79 2.08 -23.48 7.63
N ARG A 80 2.70 -24.21 6.70
CA ARG A 80 3.63 -23.61 5.73
C ARG A 80 2.93 -22.67 4.76
N ALA A 81 1.75 -23.03 4.27
CA ALA A 81 0.97 -22.18 3.36
C ALA A 81 0.59 -20.87 4.03
N ARG A 82 0.19 -20.93 5.31
CA ARG A 82 -0.09 -19.73 6.12
C ARG A 82 1.13 -18.85 6.32
N ALA A 83 2.28 -19.43 6.65
CA ALA A 83 3.53 -18.66 6.75
C ALA A 83 3.88 -18.00 5.41
N ALA A 84 3.76 -18.73 4.30
CA ALA A 84 4.03 -18.22 2.97
C ALA A 84 3.02 -17.16 2.49
N ALA A 85 1.79 -17.18 3.01
CA ALA A 85 0.80 -16.12 2.78
C ALA A 85 1.16 -14.86 3.58
N THR A 86 1.54 -15.01 4.86
CA THR A 86 1.98 -13.89 5.70
C THR A 86 3.21 -13.21 5.13
N GLU A 87 4.23 -13.96 4.71
CA GLU A 87 5.44 -13.43 4.08
C GLU A 87 5.12 -12.64 2.80
N ARG A 88 4.25 -13.18 1.94
CA ARG A 88 3.80 -12.46 0.73
C ARG A 88 3.04 -11.17 1.04
N VAL A 89 2.21 -11.17 2.09
CA VAL A 89 1.49 -9.97 2.53
C VAL A 89 2.46 -8.93 3.07
N GLU A 90 3.47 -9.34 3.85
CA GLU A 90 4.51 -8.46 4.36
C GLU A 90 5.34 -7.85 3.22
N GLU A 91 5.85 -8.66 2.28
CA GLU A 91 6.58 -8.18 1.11
C GLU A 91 5.77 -7.17 0.27
N ARG A 92 4.48 -7.44 0.07
CA ARG A 92 3.60 -6.53 -0.66
C ARG A 92 3.28 -5.26 0.10
N THR A 93 3.12 -5.33 1.41
CA THR A 93 2.87 -4.15 2.26
C THR A 93 4.10 -3.24 2.31
N GLU A 94 5.29 -3.82 2.46
CA GLU A 94 6.54 -3.05 2.40
C GLU A 94 6.74 -2.37 1.04
N GLY A 95 6.46 -3.09 -0.06
CA GLY A 95 6.48 -2.52 -1.41
C GLY A 95 5.47 -1.38 -1.57
N LEU A 96 4.26 -1.54 -1.02
CA LEU A 96 3.22 -0.52 -1.00
C LEU A 96 3.68 0.75 -0.28
N ASP A 97 4.28 0.62 0.91
CA ASP A 97 4.75 1.78 1.69
C ASP A 97 5.80 2.59 0.93
N VAL A 98 6.70 1.90 0.22
CA VAL A 98 7.71 2.55 -0.63
C VAL A 98 7.06 3.27 -1.82
N GLU A 99 6.12 2.62 -2.50
CA GLU A 99 5.43 3.20 -3.66
C GLU A 99 4.55 4.40 -3.26
N LEU A 100 3.79 4.28 -2.17
CA LEU A 100 2.99 5.35 -1.59
C LEU A 100 3.85 6.51 -1.12
N GLY A 101 4.98 6.22 -0.45
CA GLY A 101 5.94 7.24 -0.03
C GLY A 101 6.52 8.01 -1.22
N ALA A 102 6.87 7.32 -2.30
CA ALA A 102 7.37 7.94 -3.53
C ALA A 102 6.29 8.77 -4.23
N GLY A 103 5.07 8.25 -4.36
CA GLY A 103 3.94 8.95 -4.99
C GLY A 103 3.50 10.19 -4.22
N LEU A 104 3.43 10.11 -2.88
CA LEU A 104 3.14 11.24 -2.02
C LEU A 104 4.27 12.29 -2.07
N THR A 105 5.52 11.85 -2.18
CA THR A 105 6.66 12.76 -2.33
C THR A 105 6.64 13.49 -3.67
N ASP A 106 6.26 12.82 -4.76
CA ASP A 106 6.07 13.47 -6.06
C ASP A 106 4.91 14.49 -6.04
N LEU A 107 3.85 14.18 -5.30
CA LEU A 107 2.64 15.01 -5.23
C LEU A 107 2.78 16.23 -4.32
N PHE A 108 3.36 16.05 -3.13
CA PHE A 108 3.39 17.07 -2.06
C PHE A 108 4.80 17.57 -1.74
N GLY A 109 5.83 17.03 -2.38
CA GLY A 109 7.22 17.20 -1.95
C GLY A 109 7.55 16.28 -0.78
N ARG A 110 8.79 16.34 -0.26
CA ARG A 110 9.22 15.49 0.85
C ARG A 110 8.28 15.69 2.07
N PRO A 111 7.81 14.61 2.72
CA PRO A 111 7.09 14.73 3.98
C PRO A 111 7.90 15.57 4.99
N GLY A 112 7.29 16.64 5.53
CA GLY A 112 7.95 17.59 6.43
C GLY A 112 8.72 18.73 5.74
N ASP A 113 8.75 18.79 4.41
CA ASP A 113 9.32 19.91 3.65
C ASP A 113 8.35 21.10 3.61
N PHE A 114 8.28 21.82 4.73
CA PHE A 114 7.54 23.06 4.86
C PHE A 114 8.32 24.28 4.33
N SER A 115 9.34 24.09 3.48
CA SER A 115 10.08 25.21 2.88
C SER A 115 9.17 26.13 2.05
N ALA A 116 8.02 25.62 1.60
CA ALA A 116 6.95 26.42 1.03
C ALA A 116 6.30 27.39 2.05
N LEU A 117 6.14 26.98 3.32
CA LEU A 117 5.67 27.84 4.41
C LEU A 117 6.71 28.89 4.81
N GLY A 118 8.01 28.54 4.82
CA GLY A 118 9.08 29.52 5.07
C GLY A 118 9.12 30.65 4.04
N ARG A 119 8.89 30.33 2.75
CA ARG A 119 8.74 31.35 1.69
C ARG A 119 7.49 32.22 1.88
N LEU A 120 6.38 31.65 2.38
CA LEU A 120 5.17 32.40 2.66
C LEU A 120 5.41 33.43 3.78
N GLU A 121 6.13 33.05 4.84
CA GLU A 121 6.47 33.93 5.96
C GLU A 121 7.39 35.08 5.54
N GLU A 122 8.37 34.80 4.67
CA GLU A 122 9.22 35.84 4.06
C GLU A 122 8.39 36.80 3.19
N THR A 123 7.41 36.27 2.46
CA THR A 123 6.53 37.07 1.58
C THR A 123 5.60 37.97 2.40
N ILE A 124 5.03 37.46 3.50
CA ILE A 124 4.23 38.24 4.45
C ILE A 124 5.09 39.34 5.09
N GLY A 125 6.31 39.01 5.52
CA GLY A 125 7.24 40.00 6.08
C GLY A 125 7.70 41.07 5.08
N ARG A 126 7.68 40.77 3.77
CA ARG A 126 7.94 41.75 2.70
C ARG A 126 6.75 42.66 2.45
N LEU A 127 5.53 42.12 2.56
CA LEU A 127 4.27 42.86 2.45
C LEU A 127 4.09 43.85 3.60
N GLY A 128 4.37 43.45 4.85
CA GLY A 128 4.31 44.37 6.00
C GLY A 128 5.27 45.56 5.88
N ARG A 129 6.49 45.35 5.36
CA ARG A 129 7.45 46.43 5.08
C ARG A 129 7.02 47.37 3.95
N LEU A 130 6.13 46.91 3.07
CA LEU A 130 5.56 47.73 2.00
C LEU A 130 4.41 48.60 2.54
N ASP A 131 3.63 48.05 3.47
CA ASP A 131 2.52 48.72 4.15
C ASP A 131 3.02 49.86 5.06
N ASP A 132 4.10 49.63 5.81
CA ASP A 132 4.78 50.67 6.61
C ASP A 132 5.36 51.83 5.76
N ARG A 133 5.52 51.61 4.45
CA ARG A 133 6.02 52.62 3.49
C ARG A 133 4.92 53.36 2.75
N LEU A 134 3.65 53.01 2.95
CA LEU A 134 2.53 53.77 2.40
C LEU A 134 2.20 54.94 3.35
N PRO A 135 2.40 56.20 2.94
CA PRO A 135 1.93 57.33 3.73
C PRO A 135 0.39 57.27 3.81
N GLY A 136 -0.15 57.51 5.01
CA GLY A 136 -1.57 57.38 5.31
C GLY A 136 -2.47 57.96 4.23
N SER A 137 -3.43 57.16 3.76
CA SER A 137 -4.49 57.61 2.88
C SER A 137 -5.18 58.80 3.54
N PRO A 138 -5.29 59.99 2.89
CA PRO A 138 -6.11 61.05 3.42
C PRO A 138 -7.58 60.61 3.39
N ALA A 139 -8.28 60.97 4.46
CA ALA A 139 -9.71 60.75 4.68
C ALA A 139 -10.59 61.46 3.64
#